data_AF-A0A1H1DQV9-F1
#
_entry.id   AF-A0A1H1DQV9-F1
#
_cell.length_a   1.000
_cell.length_b   1.000
_cell.length_c   1.000
_cell.angle_alpha   90.00
_cell.angle_beta   90.00
_cell.angle_gamma   90.00
#
_symmetry.space_group_name_H-M   'P 1'
#
loop_
_entity.id
_entity.type
_entity.pdbx_description
1 polymer ?
#
loop_
_entity_poly.entity_id
_entity_poly.type
_entity_poly.pdbx_seq_one_letter_code
_entity_poly.pdbx_strand_id
1 'polypeptide(L)' 'MFGIIVAAFMLAFGIFLKLTKNPGFAQSKKMAWIFIAIGAVSLIFKIVNYK' A
#
# COMPACT_ATOMS: atom_id res chain seq x y z
N MET A 1 -0.54 7.95 15.83
CA MET A 1 -0.90 6.51 15.76
C MET A 1 -1.75 6.15 14.52
N PHE A 2 -2.88 6.82 14.25
CA PHE A 2 -3.78 6.48 13.12
C PHE A 2 -3.11 6.32 11.73
N GLY A 3 -2.32 7.29 11.27
CA GLY A 3 -1.77 7.18 9.90
C GLY A 3 -0.67 6.12 9.67
N ILE A 4 -0.03 5.57 10.73
CA ILE A 4 0.91 4.43 10.55
C ILE A 4 0.10 3.16 10.28
N ILE A 5 -0.99 2.98 11.03
CA ILE A 5 -1.93 1.86 10.86
C ILE A 5 -2.53 1.92 9.44
N VAL A 6 -2.99 3.10 9.00
CA VAL A 6 -3.52 3.29 7.64
C VAL A 6 -2.46 2.99 6.56
N ALA A 7 -1.22 3.46 6.74
CA ALA A 7 -0.15 3.16 5.79
C ALA A 7 0.19 1.65 5.73
N ALA A 8 0.17 0.96 6.88
CA ALA A 8 0.36 -0.49 6.94
C ALA A 8 -0.78 -1.24 6.24
N PHE A 9 -2.04 -0.82 6.42
CA PHE A 9 -3.19 -1.41 5.71
C PHE A 9 -3.14 -1.15 4.20
N MET A 10 -2.72 0.05 3.76
CA MET A 10 -2.55 0.35 2.32
C MET A 10 -1.45 -0.51 1.68
N LEU A 11 -0.32 -0.71 2.37
CA LEU A 11 0.74 -1.60 1.91
C LEU A 11 0.27 -3.06 1.83
N ALA A 12 -0.37 -3.56 2.90
CA ALA A 12 -0.90 -4.92 2.93
C ALA A 12 -1.93 -5.15 1.82
N PHE A 13 -2.82 -4.18 1.58
CA PHE A 13 -3.81 -4.24 0.52
C PHE A 13 -3.19 -4.18 -0.88
N GLY A 14 -2.17 -3.33 -1.09
CA GLY A 14 -1.42 -3.27 -2.33
C GLY A 14 -0.67 -4.57 -2.62
N ILE A 15 -0.03 -5.17 -1.61
CA ILE A 15 0.63 -6.49 -1.72
C ILE A 15 -0.41 -7.57 -2.02
N PHE A 16 -1.56 -7.56 -1.34
CA PHE A 16 -2.65 -8.51 -1.56
C PHE A 16 -3.18 -8.43 -3.00
N LEU A 17 -3.42 -7.22 -3.54
CA LEU A 17 -3.82 -7.03 -4.93
C LEU A 17 -2.76 -7.52 -5.92
N LYS A 18 -1.47 -7.37 -5.60
CA LYS A 18 -0.36 -7.89 -6.41
C LYS A 18 -0.29 -9.41 -6.36
N LEU A 19 -0.53 -10.02 -5.20
CA LEU A 19 -0.48 -11.48 -4.98
C LEU A 19 -1.69 -12.20 -5.59
N THR A 20 -2.86 -11.58 -5.57
CA THR A 20 -4.10 -12.20 -6.04
C THR A 20 -4.02 -12.51 -7.54
N LYS A 21 -4.35 -13.73 -7.96
CA LYS A 21 -4.32 -14.17 -9.36
C LYS A 21 -5.69 -14.16 -10.04
N ASN A 22 -6.68 -13.59 -9.38
CA ASN A 22 -8.04 -13.57 -9.90
C ASN A 22 -8.15 -12.64 -11.13
N PRO A 23 -8.60 -13.12 -12.31
CA PRO A 23 -8.67 -12.33 -13.55
C PRO A 23 -9.55 -11.07 -13.45
N GLY A 24 -10.55 -11.05 -12.55
CA GLY A 24 -11.35 -9.85 -12.26
C GLY A 24 -10.56 -8.69 -11.67
N PHE A 25 -9.34 -8.91 -11.18
CA PHE A 25 -8.44 -7.89 -10.63
C PHE A 25 -7.27 -7.53 -11.56
N ALA A 26 -7.28 -7.99 -12.83
CA ALA A 26 -6.18 -7.73 -13.77
C ALA A 26 -5.91 -6.22 -13.99
N GLN A 27 -6.97 -5.40 -14.04
CA GLN A 27 -6.86 -3.94 -14.10
C GLN A 27 -6.37 -3.35 -12.77
N SER A 28 -6.90 -3.85 -11.65
CA SER A 28 -6.51 -3.44 -10.29
C SER A 28 -5.06 -3.80 -9.96
N LYS A 29 -4.47 -4.81 -10.63
CA LYS A 29 -3.06 -5.19 -10.50
C LYS A 29 -2.09 -4.11 -10.99
N LYS A 30 -2.43 -3.38 -12.06
CA LYS A 30 -1.65 -2.21 -12.50
C LYS A 30 -1.71 -1.08 -11.47
N MET A 31 -2.88 -0.88 -10.86
CA MET A 31 -3.10 0.12 -9.81
C MET A 31 -2.49 -0.28 -8.46
N ALA A 32 -2.30 -1.58 -8.21
CA ALA A 32 -1.74 -2.10 -6.96
C ALA A 32 -0.36 -1.51 -6.64
N TRP A 33 0.45 -1.23 -7.67
CA TRP A 33 1.77 -0.64 -7.48
C TRP A 33 1.69 0.80 -6.94
N ILE A 34 0.65 1.56 -7.29
CA ILE A 34 0.39 2.91 -6.77
C ILE A 34 0.02 2.85 -5.28
N PHE A 35 -0.84 1.90 -4.89
CA PHE A 35 -1.16 1.68 -3.47
C PHE A 35 0.06 1.28 -2.65
N ILE A 36 0.92 0.41 -3.19
CA ILE A 36 2.19 0.04 -2.55
C ILE A 36 3.12 1.26 -2.44
N ALA A 37 3.25 2.05 -3.51
CA ALA A 37 4.11 3.22 -3.53
C ALA A 37 3.65 4.29 -2.52
N ILE A 38 2.36 4.63 -2.51
CA ILE A 38 1.79 5.62 -1.58
C ILE A 38 1.91 5.11 -0.14
N GLY A 39 1.59 3.83 0.11
CA GLY A 39 1.73 3.22 1.42
C GLY A 39 3.16 3.25 1.93
N ALA A 40 4.14 2.88 1.10
CA ALA A 40 5.56 2.89 1.43
C ALA A 40 6.08 4.30 1.70
N VAL A 41 5.80 5.25 0.80
CA VAL A 41 6.21 6.65 0.95
C VAL A 41 5.62 7.24 2.22
N SER A 42 4.32 7.01 2.50
CA SER A 42 3.66 7.53 3.69
C SER A 42 4.24 6.93 4.99
N LEU A 43 4.64 5.66 4.98
CA LEU A 43 5.32 5.00 6.09
C LEU A 43 6.73 5.56 6.31
N ILE A 44 7.52 5.69 5.24
CA ILE A 44 8.88 6.27 5.30
C ILE A 44 8.80 7.73 5.78
N PHE A 45 7.88 8.51 5.24
CA PHE A 45 7.71 9.92 5.63
C PHE A 45 7.34 10.01 7.11
N LYS A 46 6.45 9.15 7.60
CA LYS A 46 6.12 9.13 9.03
C LYS A 46 7.26 8.68 9.91
N ILE A 47 8.06 7.70 9.49
CA ILE A 47 9.21 7.22 10.26
C ILE A 47 10.29 8.31 10.33
N VAL A 48 10.54 9.00 9.21
CA VAL A 48 11.57 10.04 9.11
C VAL A 48 11.14 11.35 9.81
N ASN A 49 9.86 11.73 9.70
CA ASN A 49 9.30 12.91 10.39
C ASN A 49 8.70 12.59 11.77
N TYR A 50 8.94 11.40 12.32
CA TYR A 50 8.54 11.09 13.70
C TYR A 50 9.50 11.84 14.66
N LYS A 51 9.24 13.13 14.89
CA LYS A 51 9.75 13.88 16.04
C LYS A 51 8.77 13.77 17.20
#